data_AF-A0A3P9N4W1-F1
#
_entry.id   AF-A0A3P9N4W1-F1
#
_cell.length_a   1.000
_cell.length_b   1.000
_cell.length_c   1.000
_cell.angle_alpha   90.00
_cell.angle_beta   90.00
_cell.angle_gamma   90.00
#
_symmetry.space_group_name_H-M   'P 1'
#
loop_
_entity.id
_entity.type
_entity.pdbx_description
1 polymer ?
#
loop_
_entity_poly.entity_id
_entity_poly.type
_entity_poly.pdbx_seq_one_letter_code
_entity_poly.pdbx_strand_id
1 'polypeptide(L)'
;MLVVFLLVVCLGETESAVDSYVAAVYEHRVILNPNPRVPVSRHEALIHMQKNLDIYEQQAAKAAQQVGSKILVFPEDGIHGFNFTRSSISGYMETIPDPQEESWNPCTEPDKHNNTEVLQRLSCMARRNNLYLVANMPDLLCVPFSSGEQQNCSPCCSGEQHGGRAT
;
A
#
# COMPACT_ATOMS: atom_id res chain seq x y z
N MET A 1 -32.42 -37.79 -41.87
CA MET A 1 -31.89 -37.05 -40.71
C MET A 1 -31.06 -35.89 -41.23
N LEU A 2 -31.48 -34.66 -40.98
CA LEU A 2 -30.72 -33.45 -41.36
C LEU A 2 -29.81 -33.10 -40.17
N VAL A 3 -28.49 -33.12 -40.36
CA VAL A 3 -27.53 -32.71 -39.34
C VAL A 3 -27.24 -31.23 -39.57
N VAL A 4 -27.70 -30.37 -38.66
CA VAL A 4 -27.40 -28.93 -38.67
C VAL A 4 -26.11 -28.72 -37.89
N PHE A 5 -25.04 -28.32 -38.58
CA PHE A 5 -23.81 -27.86 -37.93
C PHE A 5 -23.97 -26.38 -37.55
N LEU A 6 -24.13 -26.12 -36.25
CA LEU A 6 -24.03 -24.77 -35.68
C LEU A 6 -22.53 -24.41 -35.59
N LEU A 7 -22.05 -23.65 -36.57
CA LEU A 7 -20.75 -22.97 -36.50
C LEU A 7 -20.88 -21.79 -35.53
N VAL A 8 -20.48 -22.01 -34.29
CA VAL A 8 -20.27 -20.92 -33.33
C VAL A 8 -18.93 -20.29 -33.66
N VAL A 9 -18.97 -19.14 -34.35
CA VAL A 9 -17.79 -18.32 -34.58
C VAL A 9 -17.53 -17.52 -33.30
N CYS A 10 -16.59 -17.99 -32.48
CA CYS A 10 -16.04 -17.20 -31.38
C CYS A 10 -15.14 -16.11 -31.99
N LEU A 11 -15.72 -14.94 -32.25
CA LEU A 11 -14.94 -13.72 -32.47
C LEU A 11 -14.24 -13.42 -31.13
N GLY A 12 -12.98 -13.83 -31.01
CA GLY A 12 -12.13 -13.38 -29.93
C GLY A 12 -11.96 -11.88 -30.07
N GLU A 13 -12.40 -11.11 -29.07
CA GLU A 13 -12.01 -9.71 -28.97
C GLU A 13 -10.50 -9.67 -28.78
N THR A 14 -9.78 -9.34 -29.85
CA THR A 14 -8.39 -8.90 -29.74
C THR A 14 -8.43 -7.60 -28.95
N GLU A 15 -7.97 -7.64 -27.70
CA GLU A 15 -7.83 -6.46 -26.86
C GLU A 15 -6.93 -5.47 -27.61
N SER A 16 -7.55 -4.46 -28.23
CA SER A 16 -6.81 -3.41 -28.93
C SER A 16 -5.97 -2.70 -27.88
N ALA A 17 -4.65 -2.64 -28.09
CA ALA A 17 -3.80 -1.78 -27.30
C ALA A 17 -4.44 -0.37 -27.28
N VAL A 18 -4.75 0.12 -26.07
CA VAL A 18 -5.39 1.42 -25.93
C VAL A 18 -4.29 2.47 -26.12
N ASP A 19 -4.34 3.24 -27.21
CA ASP A 19 -3.30 4.23 -27.57
C ASP A 19 -3.15 5.36 -26.53
N SER A 20 -4.13 5.54 -25.63
CA SER A 20 -4.10 6.55 -24.58
C SER A 20 -4.82 6.10 -23.32
N TYR A 21 -4.52 6.74 -22.19
CA TYR A 21 -5.24 6.51 -20.92
C TYR A 21 -5.56 7.83 -20.23
N VAL A 22 -6.59 7.82 -19.38
CA VAL A 22 -6.94 8.95 -18.52
C VAL A 22 -6.22 8.80 -17.18
N ALA A 23 -5.51 9.84 -16.77
CA ALA A 23 -4.85 9.92 -15.47
C ALA A 23 -5.62 10.83 -14.51
N ALA A 24 -5.53 10.56 -13.22
CA ALA A 24 -6.01 11.44 -12.16
C ALA A 24 -4.89 11.74 -11.17
N VAL A 25 -4.93 12.94 -10.59
CA VAL A 25 -4.09 13.35 -9.47
C VAL A 25 -5.00 13.90 -8.38
N TYR A 26 -4.65 13.66 -7.12
CA TYR A 26 -5.42 14.17 -5.99
C TYR A 26 -4.55 15.03 -5.07
N GLU A 27 -4.93 16.29 -4.89
CA GLU A 27 -4.34 17.14 -3.85
C GLU A 27 -4.99 16.81 -2.49
N HIS A 28 -4.22 16.17 -1.62
CA HIS A 28 -4.72 15.72 -0.32
C HIS A 28 -4.48 16.74 0.79
N ARG A 29 -5.54 17.06 1.53
CA ARG A 29 -5.43 17.79 2.80
C ARG A 29 -5.11 16.79 3.91
N VAL A 30 -3.83 16.54 4.11
CA VAL A 30 -3.32 15.53 5.05
C VAL A 30 -3.83 15.79 6.48
N ILE A 31 -4.37 14.75 7.11
CA ILE A 31 -4.63 14.73 8.54
C ILE A 31 -3.28 14.46 9.23
N LEU A 32 -2.71 15.48 9.85
CA LEU A 32 -1.38 15.42 10.47
C LEU A 32 -1.41 14.87 11.90
N ASN A 33 -0.33 14.20 12.30
CA ASN A 33 -0.04 13.97 13.71
C ASN A 33 0.40 15.32 14.32
N PRO A 34 -0.24 15.82 15.39
CA PRO A 34 0.12 17.10 16.01
C PRO A 34 1.50 17.08 16.67
N ASN A 35 2.02 15.90 17.02
CA ASN A 35 3.30 15.71 17.71
C ASN A 35 4.21 14.73 16.96
N PRO A 36 4.63 15.03 15.70
CA PRO A 36 5.31 14.06 14.83
C PRO A 36 6.71 13.66 15.33
N ARG A 37 7.28 14.39 16.29
CA ARG A 37 8.58 14.07 16.90
C ARG A 37 8.47 13.16 18.12
N VAL A 38 7.26 12.87 18.61
CA VAL A 38 7.02 11.95 19.72
C VAL A 38 6.78 10.56 19.15
N PRO A 39 7.59 9.54 19.49
CA PRO A 39 7.33 8.18 19.08
C PRO A 39 5.97 7.68 19.57
N VAL A 40 5.27 6.94 18.71
CA VAL A 40 3.99 6.30 19.01
C VAL A 40 4.11 4.80 18.74
N SER A 41 3.20 4.01 19.31
CA SER A 41 3.11 2.58 18.97
C SER A 41 2.70 2.37 17.51
N ARG A 42 3.00 1.19 16.96
CA ARG A 42 2.53 0.78 15.62
C ARG A 42 1.00 0.87 15.50
N HIS A 43 0.28 0.45 16.54
CA HIS A 43 -1.17 0.51 16.57
C HIS A 43 -1.70 1.95 16.46
N GLU A 44 -1.12 2.90 17.20
CA GLU A 44 -1.50 4.31 17.13
C GLU A 44 -1.15 4.94 15.78
N ALA A 45 0.02 4.59 15.21
CA ALA A 45 0.41 5.02 13.87
C ALA A 45 -0.57 4.51 12.80
N LEU A 46 -1.00 3.25 12.89
CA LEU A 46 -2.01 2.67 12.01
C LEU A 46 -3.35 3.40 12.10
N ILE A 47 -3.85 3.67 13.32
CA ILE A 47 -5.09 4.45 13.52
C ILE A 47 -4.98 5.82 12.85
N HIS A 48 -3.82 6.46 12.92
CA HIS A 48 -3.59 7.75 12.27
C HIS A 48 -3.57 7.64 10.74
N MET A 49 -2.78 6.73 10.18
CA MET A 49 -2.69 6.51 8.72
C MET A 49 -4.03 6.08 8.12
N GLN A 50 -4.82 5.28 8.84
CA GLN A 50 -6.14 4.84 8.40
C GLN A 50 -7.08 6.01 8.10
N LYS A 51 -7.01 7.11 8.86
CA LYS A 51 -7.83 8.31 8.62
C LYS A 51 -7.53 8.93 7.25
N ASN A 52 -6.27 8.94 6.83
CA ASN A 52 -5.88 9.44 5.50
C ASN A 52 -6.27 8.43 4.40
N LEU A 53 -6.08 7.13 4.66
CA LEU A 53 -6.46 6.07 3.71
C LEU A 53 -7.97 5.98 3.48
N ASP A 54 -8.79 6.30 4.48
CA ASP A 54 -10.26 6.41 4.33
C ASP A 54 -10.63 7.45 3.25
N ILE A 55 -9.90 8.57 3.20
CA ILE A 55 -10.10 9.62 2.19
C ILE A 55 -9.59 9.14 0.82
N TYR A 56 -8.46 8.44 0.78
CA TYR A 56 -7.90 7.89 -0.45
C TYR A 56 -8.87 6.89 -1.10
N GLU A 57 -9.51 6.02 -0.32
CA GLU A 57 -10.51 5.07 -0.84
C GLU A 57 -11.67 5.78 -1.53
N GLN A 58 -12.14 6.89 -0.95
CA GLN A 58 -13.20 7.70 -1.56
C GLN A 58 -12.74 8.32 -2.88
N GLN A 59 -11.49 8.81 -2.96
CA GLN A 59 -10.97 9.40 -4.20
C GLN A 59 -10.68 8.34 -5.26
N ALA A 60 -10.21 7.15 -4.88
CA ALA A 60 -10.03 6.02 -5.79
C ALA A 60 -11.35 5.60 -6.44
N ALA A 61 -12.43 5.52 -5.65
CA ALA A 61 -13.76 5.24 -6.17
C ALA A 61 -14.24 6.32 -7.15
N LYS A 62 -14.04 7.61 -6.83
CA LYS A 62 -14.40 8.71 -7.75
C LYS A 62 -13.56 8.70 -9.03
N ALA A 63 -12.25 8.49 -8.91
CA ALA A 63 -11.36 8.44 -10.07
C ALA A 63 -11.73 7.30 -11.02
N ALA A 64 -12.03 6.12 -10.48
CA ALA A 64 -12.45 4.97 -11.28
C ALA A 64 -13.86 5.14 -11.87
N GLN A 65 -14.85 5.53 -11.06
CA GLN A 65 -16.26 5.47 -11.46
C GLN A 65 -16.76 6.75 -12.15
N GLN A 66 -16.25 7.92 -11.76
CA GLN A 66 -16.73 9.21 -12.27
C GLN A 66 -15.83 9.77 -13.37
N VAL A 67 -14.52 9.60 -13.23
CA VAL A 67 -13.54 10.09 -14.21
C VAL A 67 -13.18 9.02 -15.25
N GLY A 68 -13.28 7.74 -14.88
CA GLY A 68 -12.83 6.64 -15.74
C GLY A 68 -11.31 6.58 -15.89
N SER A 69 -10.56 7.06 -14.88
CA SER A 69 -9.10 7.04 -14.93
C SER A 69 -8.55 5.62 -14.82
N LYS A 70 -7.39 5.39 -15.43
CA LYS A 70 -6.63 4.13 -15.32
C LYS A 70 -5.57 4.19 -14.22
N ILE A 71 -5.11 5.39 -13.89
CA ILE A 71 -4.15 5.64 -12.82
C ILE A 71 -4.61 6.81 -11.95
N LEU A 72 -4.36 6.70 -10.65
CA LEU A 72 -4.52 7.78 -9.68
C LEU A 72 -3.22 7.96 -8.88
N VAL A 73 -2.71 9.19 -8.86
CA VAL A 73 -1.51 9.57 -8.12
C VAL A 73 -1.90 10.35 -6.87
N PHE A 74 -1.41 9.88 -5.73
CA PHE A 74 -1.49 10.54 -4.43
C PHE A 74 -0.18 11.29 -4.11
N PRO A 75 -0.23 12.32 -3.24
CA PRO A 75 0.94 13.13 -2.92
C PRO A 75 1.95 12.39 -2.03
N GLU A 76 3.18 12.90 -2.02
CA GLU A 76 4.20 12.59 -1.02
C GLU A 76 3.68 12.85 0.40
N ASP A 77 4.10 12.02 1.36
CA ASP A 77 3.73 12.12 2.77
C ASP A 77 2.21 12.09 3.07
N GLY A 78 1.35 11.80 2.09
CA GLY A 78 -0.08 11.96 2.26
C GLY A 78 -0.75 10.91 3.18
N ILE A 79 -0.06 9.82 3.50
CA ILE A 79 -0.56 8.77 4.40
C ILE A 79 -0.23 9.10 5.86
N HIS A 80 1.01 9.51 6.15
CA HIS A 80 1.54 9.68 7.52
C HIS A 80 1.89 11.13 7.90
N GLY A 81 1.98 12.04 6.93
CA GLY A 81 2.45 13.41 7.15
C GLY A 81 3.97 13.51 7.25
N PHE A 82 4.46 14.63 7.77
CA PHE A 82 5.88 14.99 7.75
C PHE A 82 6.38 15.43 9.14
N ASN A 83 7.65 15.85 9.23
CA ASN A 83 8.34 16.33 10.45
C ASN A 83 8.68 15.27 11.51
N PHE A 84 8.88 14.02 11.11
CA PHE A 84 9.35 12.96 11.99
C PHE A 84 10.86 13.01 12.27
N THR A 85 11.29 12.34 13.34
CA THR A 85 12.69 11.92 13.54
C THR A 85 12.84 10.45 13.13
N ARG A 86 14.08 9.94 13.05
CA ARG A 86 14.33 8.51 12.80
C ARG A 86 13.63 7.60 13.80
N SER A 87 13.52 8.01 15.07
CA SER A 87 12.86 7.19 16.10
C SER A 87 11.34 7.31 16.03
N SER A 88 10.81 8.50 15.76
CA SER A 88 9.35 8.73 15.78
C SER A 88 8.62 8.23 14.54
N ILE A 89 9.31 8.10 13.40
CA ILE A 89 8.71 7.53 12.17
C ILE A 89 8.59 6.00 12.24
N SER A 90 9.30 5.33 13.15
CA SER A 90 9.42 3.86 13.15
C SER A 90 8.07 3.13 13.19
N GLY A 91 7.10 3.63 13.96
CA GLY A 91 5.75 3.06 14.01
C GLY A 91 4.95 3.16 12.70
N TYR A 92 5.34 4.05 11.78
CA TYR A 92 4.66 4.31 10.51
C TYR A 92 5.19 3.47 9.34
N MET A 93 6.33 2.81 9.50
CA MET A 93 7.00 2.09 8.42
C MET A 93 6.48 0.67 8.26
N GLU A 94 6.57 0.15 7.04
CA GLU A 94 6.41 -1.27 6.69
C GLU A 94 7.62 -1.71 5.87
N THR A 95 7.94 -3.00 5.85
CA THR A 95 8.93 -3.52 4.90
C THR A 95 8.25 -3.74 3.56
N ILE A 96 8.76 -3.10 2.51
CA ILE A 96 8.25 -3.22 1.14
C ILE A 96 9.15 -4.17 0.36
N PRO A 97 8.68 -5.38 -0.03
CA PRO A 97 9.52 -6.32 -0.75
C PRO A 97 9.81 -5.85 -2.18
N ASP A 98 10.94 -6.31 -2.74
CA ASP A 98 11.30 -6.04 -4.12
C ASP A 98 10.35 -6.78 -5.09
N PRO A 99 9.57 -6.08 -5.93
CA PRO A 99 8.67 -6.73 -6.89
C PRO A 99 9.37 -7.53 -8.00
N GLN A 100 10.70 -7.42 -8.14
CA GLN A 100 11.48 -8.28 -9.04
C GLN A 100 11.85 -9.63 -8.41
N GLU A 101 11.94 -9.69 -7.09
CA GLU A 101 12.32 -10.91 -6.35
C GLU A 101 11.11 -11.77 -6.01
N GLU A 102 9.92 -11.18 -5.90
CA GLU A 102 8.68 -11.94 -5.69
C GLU A 102 7.44 -11.35 -6.37
N SER A 103 6.53 -12.25 -6.76
CA SER A 103 5.16 -11.90 -7.10
C SER A 103 4.29 -12.01 -5.84
N TRP A 104 3.69 -10.91 -5.42
CA TRP A 104 2.81 -10.86 -4.26
C TRP A 104 1.67 -9.87 -4.47
N ASN A 105 0.44 -10.28 -4.18
CA ASN A 105 -0.69 -9.37 -4.08
C ASN A 105 -1.15 -9.25 -2.61
N PRO A 106 -0.82 -8.14 -1.93
CA PRO A 106 -1.18 -7.94 -0.52
C PRO A 106 -2.68 -8.08 -0.22
N CYS A 107 -3.55 -7.80 -1.19
CA CYS A 107 -4.99 -7.92 -0.99
C CYS A 107 -5.50 -9.37 -0.96
N THR A 108 -4.91 -10.27 -1.74
CA THR A 108 -5.33 -11.68 -1.80
C THR A 108 -4.49 -12.62 -0.96
N GLU A 109 -3.29 -12.18 -0.58
CA GLU A 109 -2.33 -12.96 0.20
C GLU A 109 -1.88 -12.15 1.43
N PRO A 110 -2.81 -11.72 2.30
CA PRO A 110 -2.50 -10.81 3.40
C PRO A 110 -1.55 -11.42 4.44
N ASP A 111 -1.56 -12.74 4.58
CA ASP A 111 -0.77 -13.46 5.59
C ASP A 111 0.65 -13.81 5.10
N LYS A 112 1.04 -13.40 3.87
CA LYS A 112 2.38 -13.70 3.32
C LYS A 112 3.48 -12.93 4.08
N HIS A 113 3.18 -11.70 4.49
CA HIS A 113 4.09 -10.81 5.21
C HIS A 113 3.37 -10.14 6.38
N ASN A 114 4.02 -10.13 7.54
CA ASN A 114 3.48 -9.51 8.75
C ASN A 114 3.66 -7.98 8.72
N ASN A 115 2.78 -7.26 9.42
CA ASN A 115 2.84 -5.79 9.57
C ASN A 115 2.78 -5.04 8.23
N THR A 116 1.88 -5.47 7.34
CA THR A 116 1.71 -4.91 5.98
C THR A 116 0.32 -4.30 5.77
N GLU A 117 -0.31 -3.79 6.83
CA GLU A 117 -1.70 -3.32 6.80
C GLU A 117 -1.94 -2.18 5.81
N VAL A 118 -0.96 -1.27 5.64
CA VAL A 118 -1.03 -0.16 4.67
C VAL A 118 -0.88 -0.69 3.25
N LEU A 119 0.11 -1.55 2.98
CA LEU A 119 0.28 -2.22 1.68
C LEU A 119 -0.97 -3.04 1.28
N GLN A 120 -1.53 -3.81 2.22
CA GLN A 120 -2.77 -4.57 2.02
C GLN A 120 -3.91 -3.63 1.62
N ARG A 121 -4.08 -2.53 2.36
CA ARG A 121 -5.17 -1.58 2.12
C ARG A 121 -5.04 -0.88 0.77
N LEU A 122 -3.84 -0.42 0.40
CA LEU A 122 -3.56 0.17 -0.91
C LEU A 122 -3.79 -0.83 -2.04
N SER A 123 -3.31 -2.07 -1.90
CA SER A 123 -3.53 -3.15 -2.88
C SER A 123 -5.02 -3.45 -3.08
N CYS A 124 -5.78 -3.56 -1.98
CA CYS A 124 -7.22 -3.77 -2.07
C CYS A 124 -7.97 -2.57 -2.65
N MET A 125 -7.51 -1.35 -2.38
CA MET A 125 -8.07 -0.14 -2.98
C MET A 125 -7.90 -0.13 -4.51
N ALA A 126 -6.69 -0.44 -4.98
CA ALA A 126 -6.39 -0.56 -6.41
C ALA A 126 -7.25 -1.64 -7.07
N ARG A 127 -7.26 -2.86 -6.48
CA ARG A 127 -7.98 -4.02 -7.00
C ARG A 127 -9.49 -3.81 -7.07
N ARG A 128 -10.12 -3.29 -6.01
CA ARG A 128 -11.57 -3.05 -5.97
C ARG A 128 -12.04 -2.06 -7.03
N ASN A 129 -11.18 -1.12 -7.42
CA ASN A 129 -11.52 -0.05 -8.36
C ASN A 129 -10.95 -0.30 -9.77
N ASN A 130 -10.29 -1.43 -10.01
CA ASN A 130 -9.58 -1.73 -11.27
C ASN A 130 -8.69 -0.55 -11.74
N LEU A 131 -7.87 -0.04 -10.81
CA LEU A 131 -7.15 1.22 -10.93
C LEU A 131 -5.69 1.03 -10.52
N TYR A 132 -4.74 1.59 -11.29
CA TYR A 132 -3.36 1.72 -10.84
C TYR A 132 -3.25 2.84 -9.81
N LEU A 133 -2.61 2.58 -8.67
CA LEU A 133 -2.38 3.57 -7.62
C LEU A 133 -0.90 3.89 -7.50
N VAL A 134 -0.58 5.18 -7.40
CA VAL A 134 0.74 5.64 -6.98
C VAL A 134 0.56 6.33 -5.64
N ALA A 135 1.23 5.80 -4.62
CA ALA A 135 1.23 6.34 -3.27
C ALA A 135 2.66 6.33 -2.73
N ASN A 136 2.94 7.29 -1.84
CA ASN A 136 4.20 7.39 -1.13
C ASN A 136 4.02 6.86 0.30
N MET A 137 4.95 6.01 0.73
CA MET A 137 4.96 5.44 2.08
C MET A 137 6.40 5.15 2.52
N PRO A 138 6.69 5.16 3.83
CA PRO A 138 8.04 5.01 4.34
C PRO A 138 8.38 3.53 4.51
N ASP A 139 9.47 3.11 3.90
CA ASP A 139 9.96 1.73 3.98
C ASP A 139 10.89 1.53 5.19
N LEU A 140 10.79 0.36 5.81
CA LEU A 140 11.76 -0.16 6.77
C LEU A 140 12.58 -1.26 6.09
N LEU A 141 13.77 -0.89 5.61
CA LEU A 141 14.71 -1.85 5.06
C LEU A 141 15.43 -2.60 6.19
N CYS A 142 15.18 -3.90 6.25
CA CYS A 142 15.86 -4.81 7.18
C CYS A 142 16.98 -5.53 6.43
N VAL A 143 18.21 -5.00 6.54
CA VAL A 143 19.38 -5.66 5.96
C VAL A 143 19.86 -6.81 6.86
N PRO A 144 20.16 -8.01 6.31
CA PRO A 144 20.83 -9.04 7.07
C PRO A 144 22.19 -8.50 7.53
N PHE A 145 22.57 -8.76 8.78
CA PHE A 145 23.92 -8.48 9.26
C PHE A 145 24.93 -9.22 8.38
N SER A 146 25.70 -8.48 7.57
CA SER A 146 26.97 -8.98 7.08
C SER A 146 27.89 -9.15 8.29
N SER A 147 28.52 -10.31 8.41
CA SER A 147 29.48 -10.62 9.47
C SER A 147 30.70 -9.68 9.36
N GLY A 148 30.61 -8.49 9.95
CA GLY A 148 31.70 -7.51 9.88
C GLY A 148 31.40 -6.12 10.45
N GLU A 149 30.14 -5.66 10.46
CA GLU A 149 29.80 -4.33 10.98
C GLU A 149 28.78 -4.41 12.11
N GLN A 150 29.28 -4.70 13.30
CA GLN A 150 28.56 -4.44 14.53
C GLN A 150 28.61 -2.94 14.82
N GLN A 151 27.50 -2.24 14.57
CA GLN A 151 26.86 -1.37 15.56
C GLN A 151 25.63 -0.66 14.96
N ASN A 152 24.46 -1.00 15.54
CA ASN A 152 23.28 -0.13 15.67
C ASN A 152 22.09 -0.30 14.70
N CYS A 153 21.96 -1.42 13.98
CA CYS A 153 20.65 -1.79 13.44
C CYS A 153 19.85 -2.53 14.51
N SER A 154 18.80 -1.90 15.05
CA SER A 154 17.81 -2.58 15.92
C SER A 154 17.25 -3.80 15.20
N PRO A 155 16.98 -4.92 15.90
CA PRO A 155 16.55 -6.14 15.24
C PRO A 155 15.15 -5.93 14.67
N CYS A 156 15.05 -5.77 13.36
CA CYS A 156 13.86 -6.16 12.65
C CYS A 156 13.61 -7.64 12.96
N CYS A 157 12.35 -8.00 13.23
CA CYS A 157 11.89 -9.34 13.59
C CYS A 157 12.09 -9.71 15.08
N SER A 158 11.30 -9.08 15.94
CA SER A 158 10.73 -9.75 17.10
C SER A 158 9.34 -9.17 17.33
N GLY A 159 8.30 -9.98 17.08
CA GLY A 159 6.96 -9.64 17.53
C GLY A 159 6.98 -9.34 19.03
N GLU A 160 6.16 -8.37 19.44
CA GLU A 160 5.71 -8.07 20.80
C GLU A 160 6.48 -8.73 21.96
N GLN A 161 7.32 -7.95 22.65
CA GLN A 161 7.53 -8.13 24.10
C GLN A 161 7.62 -6.78 24.81
N HIS A 162 6.51 -6.05 24.83
CA HIS A 162 6.25 -5.07 25.89
C HIS A 162 4.91 -5.36 26.56
N GLY A 163 4.76 -6.61 27.02
CA GLY A 163 3.90 -6.93 28.15
C GLY A 163 4.67 -6.63 29.44
N GLY A 164 4.61 -5.37 29.89
CA GLY A 164 5.11 -4.98 31.19
C GLY A 164 4.43 -5.80 32.29
N ARG A 165 5.23 -6.54 33.06
CA ARG A 165 4.81 -7.17 34.31
C ARG A 165 4.53 -6.05 35.32
N ALA A 166 3.26 -5.71 35.50
CA ALA A 166 2.80 -4.99 36.67
C ALA A 166 2.37 -6.02 37.73
N THR A 167 3.10 -6.01 38.85
CA THR A 167 2.80 -6.60 40.18
C THR A 167 2.10 -7.95 40.23
#